data_AF-A0A1I6SVQ0-F1
#
_entry.id   AF-A0A1I6SVQ0-F1
#
_cell.length_a   1.000
_cell.length_b   1.000
_cell.length_c   1.000
_cell.angle_alpha   90.00
_cell.angle_beta   90.00
_cell.angle_gamma   90.00
#
_symmetry.space_group_name_H-M   'P 1'
#
loop_
_entity.id
_entity.type
_entity.pdbx_description
1 polymer ?
#
loop_
_entity_poly.entity_id
_entity_poly.type
_entity_poly.pdbx_seq_one_letter_code
_entity_poly.pdbx_strand_id
1 'polypeptide(L)' 'MNYFIGISLPHDYKRKIAAFRDRWSNNRINDVAEPHITVKAQGGAYSRLTLVSKC' A
#
# COMPACT_ATOMS: atom_id res chain seq x y z
N MET A 1 5.11 1.77 15.37
CA MET A 1 5.22 1.31 13.97
C MET A 1 4.10 0.33 13.68
N ASN A 2 3.37 0.55 12.58
CA ASN A 2 2.34 -0.37 12.09
C ASN A 2 2.86 -1.04 10.82
N TYR A 3 2.87 -2.35 10.80
CA TYR A 3 3.28 -3.14 9.64
C TYR A 3 2.05 -3.75 8.96
N PHE A 4 2.16 -4.03 7.67
CA PHE A 4 1.16 -4.79 6.93
C PHE A 4 1.85 -5.60 5.84
N ILE A 5 1.18 -6.64 5.36
CA ILE A 5 1.58 -7.36 4.16
C ILE A 5 0.72 -6.84 3.02
N GLY A 6 1.38 -6.28 2.01
CA GLY A 6 0.72 -5.75 0.82
C GLY A 6 1.25 -6.41 -0.45
N ILE A 7 0.40 -6.53 -1.46
CA ILE A 7 0.80 -6.83 -2.84
C ILE A 7 1.06 -5.51 -3.55
N SER A 8 2.29 -5.36 -4.06
CA SER A 8 2.65 -4.24 -4.92
C SER A 8 2.02 -4.43 -6.30
N LEU A 9 1.29 -3.41 -6.77
CA LEU A 9 0.66 -3.45 -8.08
C LEU A 9 1.69 -3.22 -9.21
N PRO A 10 1.47 -3.76 -10.42
CA PRO A 10 2.26 -3.39 -11.59
C PRO A 10 2.24 -1.88 -11.84
N HIS A 11 3.34 -1.35 -12.40
CA HIS A 11 3.54 0.10 -12.54
C HIS A 11 2.39 0.80 -13.29
N ASP A 12 1.85 0.17 -14.34
CA ASP A 12 0.73 0.73 -15.11
C ASP A 12 -0.55 0.87 -14.30
N TYR A 13 -0.83 -0.09 -13.42
CA TYR A 13 -1.99 -0.04 -12.54
C TYR A 13 -1.79 1.00 -11.44
N LYS A 14 -0.59 1.14 -10.88
CA LYS A 14 -0.27 2.20 -9.92
C LYS A 14 -0.57 3.58 -10.50
N ARG A 15 -0.16 3.85 -11.74
CA ARG A 15 -0.42 5.14 -12.44
C ARG A 15 -1.90 5.43 -12.63
N LYS A 16 -2.69 4.44 -13.07
CA LYS A 16 -4.15 4.59 -13.25
C LYS A 16 -4.85 4.93 -11.93
N ILE A 17 -4.44 4.27 -10.84
CA ILE A 17 -5.02 4.49 -9.51
C ILE A 17 -4.61 5.85 -8.94
N ALA A 18 -3.35 6.27 -9.14
CA ALA A 18 -2.90 7.61 -8.75
C ALA A 18 -3.74 8.71 -9.43
N ALA A 19 -3.87 8.63 -10.77
CA ALA A 19 -4.69 9.58 -11.54
C ALA A 19 -6.16 9.60 -11.10
N PHE A 20 -6.72 8.44 -10.73
CA PHE A 20 -8.07 8.37 -10.17
C PHE A 20 -8.18 9.05 -8.79
N ARG A 21 -7.18 8.85 -7.92
CA ARG A 21 -7.11 9.42 -6.57
C ARG A 21 -6.97 10.95 -6.59
N ASP A 22 -6.28 11.50 -7.59
CA ASP A 22 -6.05 12.95 -7.75
C ASP A 22 -7.33 13.74 -8.06
N ARG A 23 -8.43 13.06 -8.39
CA ARG A 23 -9.74 13.70 -8.64
C ARG A 23 -10.38 14.32 -7.39
N TRP A 24 -9.83 14.05 -6.20
CA TRP A 24 -10.27 14.66 -4.95
C TRP A 24 -9.20 15.62 -4.43
N SER A 25 -9.52 16.93 -4.42
CA SER A 25 -8.58 18.03 -4.12
C SER A 25 -7.98 18.01 -2.71
N ASN A 26 -8.64 17.36 -1.75
CA ASN A 26 -8.16 17.22 -0.36
C ASN A 26 -7.59 15.84 -0.06
N ASN A 27 -7.32 15.03 -1.09
CA ASN A 27 -6.85 13.67 -0.92
C ASN A 27 -5.32 13.61 -0.80
N ARG A 28 -4.81 13.53 0.43
CA ARG A 28 -3.36 13.36 0.70
C ARG A 28 -2.88 11.91 0.62
N ILE A 29 -3.74 10.97 0.22
CA ILE A 29 -3.43 9.54 0.29
C ILE A 29 -2.21 9.14 -0.54
N ASN A 30 -1.91 9.89 -1.61
CA ASN A 30 -0.73 9.67 -2.45
C ASN A 30 0.58 10.05 -1.73
N ASP A 31 0.53 10.96 -0.75
CA ASP A 31 1.69 11.36 0.06
C ASP A 31 1.99 10.36 1.18
N VAL A 32 0.98 9.60 1.61
CA VAL A 32 1.08 8.70 2.78
C VAL A 32 1.26 7.24 2.39
N ALA A 33 0.73 6.82 1.24
CA ALA A 33 0.80 5.42 0.81
C ALA A 33 0.67 5.23 -0.70
N GLU A 34 1.65 4.52 -1.28
CA GLU A 34 1.53 4.00 -2.64
C GLU A 34 0.31 3.07 -2.78
N PRO A 35 -0.34 3.01 -3.96
CA PRO A 35 -1.37 2.02 -4.24
C PRO A 35 -0.88 0.58 -4.04
N HIS A 36 -1.54 -0.15 -3.14
CA HIS A 36 -1.27 -1.56 -2.83
C HIS A 36 -2.57 -2.28 -2.44
N ILE A 37 -2.55 -3.61 -2.48
CA ILE A 37 -3.62 -4.45 -1.93
C ILE A 37 -3.15 -4.99 -0.59
N THR A 38 -3.79 -4.59 0.51
CA THR A 38 -3.50 -5.12 1.84
C THR A 38 -4.03 -6.55 1.96
N VAL A 39 -3.13 -7.50 2.19
CA VAL A 39 -3.46 -8.91 2.44
C VAL A 39 -3.70 -9.15 3.92
N LYS A 40 -2.92 -8.50 4.77
CA LYS A 40 -3.02 -8.61 6.22
C LYS A 40 -2.61 -7.31 6.90
N ALA A 41 -3.51 -6.73 7.67
CA ALA A 41 -3.21 -5.64 8.59
C ALA A 41 -2.71 -6.19 9.93
N GLN A 42 -1.84 -5.44 10.62
CA GLN A 42 -1.43 -5.78 11.98
C GLN A 42 -2.59 -5.54 12.95
N GLY A 43 -3.44 -6.55 13.11
CA GLY A 43 -4.36 -6.68 14.23
C GLY A 43 -3.80 -7.64 15.27
N GLY A 44 -3.39 -7.12 16.44
CA GLY A 44 -3.31 -7.90 17.68
C GLY A 44 -2.04 -8.68 18.04
N ALA A 45 -0.94 -8.71 17.26
CA ALA A 45 0.28 -9.39 17.73
C ALA A 45 1.59 -8.81 17.18
N TYR A 46 2.58 -8.73 18.08
CA TYR A 46 3.85 -8.03 17.97
C TYR A 46 4.94 -8.78 17.15
N SER A 47 5.81 -7.96 16.56
CA SER A 47 7.26 -8.14 16.31
C SER A 47 7.82 -9.15 15.31
N ARG A 48 7.05 -9.90 14.51
CA ARG A 48 7.69 -10.69 13.43
C ARG A 48 6.94 -10.72 12.10
N LEU A 49 7.14 -9.67 11.31
CA LEU A 49 6.86 -9.62 9.88
C LEU A 49 8.20 -9.61 9.13
N THR A 50 8.56 -10.74 8.51
CA THR A 50 9.74 -10.85 7.64
C THR A 50 9.30 -10.56 6.21
N LEU A 51 9.88 -9.55 5.57
CA LEU A 51 9.65 -9.28 4.15
C LEU A 51 10.26 -10.42 3.32
N VAL A 52 9.43 -11.21 2.65
CA VAL A 52 9.88 -12.18 1.65
C VAL A 52 9.65 -11.55 0.28
N SER A 53 10.70 -10.94 -0.26
CA SER A 53 10.78 -10.57 -1.67
C SER A 53 11.28 -11.80 -2.44
N LYS A 54 10.54 -12.23 -3.47
CA LYS A 54 11.02 -13.20 -4.45
C LYS A 54 11.42 -12.41 -5.69
N CYS A 55 12.71 -12.49 -6.04
CA CYS A 55 13.28 -11.89 -7.25
C CYS A 55 12.66 -12.49 -8.51
#